data_AF-A0A4Q3EEA8-F1
#
_entry.id   AF-A0A4Q3EEA8-F1
#
_cell.length_a   1.000
_cell.length_b   1.000
_cell.length_c   1.000
_cell.angle_alpha   90.00
_cell.angle_beta   90.00
_cell.angle_gamma   90.00
#
_symmetry.space_group_name_H-M   'P 1'
#
loop_
_entity.id
_entity.type
_entity.pdbx_description
1 polymer ?
#
loop_
_entity_poly.entity_id
_entity_poly.type
_entity_poly.pdbx_seq_one_letter_code
_entity_poly.pdbx_strand_id
1 'polypeptide(L)'
;NIQPDLEGKDYIVERQLKPEARGDIISILKELKIKPTSMIDVSDGLASEILHICTQSNKGCSLYEEKIPIDPMTYETAREFGLDPTVCALSGGEDYELLFTIKQIDYDKLKFNADISVIGHITEAAAGCNLISKSGNVHQLTAQGWNAFNK
;
A
#
# COMPACT_ATOMS: atom_id res chain seq x y z
N ASN A 1 -9.34 2.49 28.82
CA ASN A 1 -8.65 1.25 28.40
C ASN A 1 -9.66 0.34 27.74
N ILE A 2 -9.83 0.47 26.43
CA ILE A 2 -10.60 -0.47 25.62
C ILE A 2 -9.54 -1.43 25.08
N GLN A 3 -9.53 -2.66 25.59
CA GLN A 3 -8.80 -3.73 24.92
C GLN A 3 -9.69 -4.21 23.78
N PRO A 4 -9.24 -4.14 22.51
CA PRO A 4 -10.03 -4.63 21.40
C PRO A 4 -10.27 -6.13 21.58
N ASP A 5 -11.50 -6.57 21.30
CA ASP A 5 -11.82 -7.98 21.22
C ASP A 5 -11.28 -8.53 19.89
N LEU A 6 -10.36 -9.49 20.01
CA LEU A 6 -9.66 -10.14 18.91
C LEU A 6 -10.13 -11.58 18.69
N GLU A 7 -11.14 -12.04 19.41
CA GLU A 7 -11.72 -13.37 19.19
C GLU A 7 -12.26 -13.48 17.75
N GLY A 8 -11.86 -14.53 17.02
CA GLY A 8 -12.23 -14.74 15.63
C GLY A 8 -11.48 -13.88 14.60
N LYS A 9 -10.47 -13.09 15.01
CA LYS A 9 -9.66 -12.23 14.14
C LYS A 9 -8.29 -12.82 13.82
N ASP A 10 -8.22 -14.15 13.73
CA ASP A 10 -6.98 -14.92 13.61
C ASP A 10 -6.11 -14.46 12.43
N TYR A 11 -6.71 -14.16 11.28
CA TYR A 11 -5.98 -13.69 10.10
C TYR A 11 -5.21 -12.40 10.35
N ILE A 12 -5.86 -11.39 10.95
CA ILE A 12 -5.24 -10.09 11.20
C ILE A 12 -4.13 -10.22 12.25
N VAL A 13 -4.38 -11.02 13.29
CA VAL A 13 -3.39 -11.29 14.34
C VAL A 13 -2.20 -12.05 13.79
N GLU A 14 -2.41 -13.07 12.96
CA GLU A 14 -1.34 -13.84 12.34
C GLU A 14 -0.49 -12.97 11.41
N ARG A 15 -1.11 -12.12 10.57
CA ARG A 15 -0.41 -11.18 9.70
C ARG A 15 0.50 -10.23 10.48
N GLN A 16 0.04 -9.75 11.64
CA GLN A 16 0.81 -8.88 12.51
C GLN A 16 1.97 -9.61 13.21
N LEU A 17 1.73 -10.84 13.70
CA LEU A 17 2.72 -11.57 14.51
C LEU A 17 3.73 -12.36 13.67
N LYS A 18 3.33 -12.76 12.47
CA LYS A 18 4.10 -13.63 11.58
C LYS A 18 3.85 -13.25 10.11
N PRO A 19 4.30 -12.05 9.70
CA PRO A 19 4.23 -11.66 8.30
C PRO A 19 5.11 -12.58 7.43
N GLU A 20 4.65 -12.84 6.21
CA GLU A 20 5.36 -13.67 5.24
C GLU A 20 6.06 -12.79 4.20
N ALA A 21 7.35 -13.02 3.98
CA ALA A 21 8.10 -12.29 2.97
C ALA A 21 7.64 -12.68 1.55
N ARG A 22 7.41 -11.68 0.69
CA ARG A 22 6.96 -11.84 -0.71
C ARG A 22 8.04 -12.32 -1.68
N GLY A 23 8.69 -13.44 -1.38
CA GLY A 23 9.70 -14.06 -2.24
C GLY A 23 9.13 -14.61 -3.56
N ASP A 24 7.83 -14.91 -3.57
CA ASP A 24 7.04 -15.32 -4.74
C ASP A 24 7.11 -14.29 -5.88
N ILE A 25 7.22 -12.99 -5.55
CA ILE A 25 7.22 -11.90 -6.54
C ILE A 25 8.34 -12.05 -7.57
N ILE A 26 9.47 -12.66 -7.19
CA ILE A 26 10.65 -12.81 -8.05
C ILE A 26 10.30 -13.69 -9.25
N SER A 27 9.64 -14.81 -8.99
CA SER A 27 9.19 -15.75 -10.02
C SER A 27 8.10 -15.12 -10.88
N ILE A 28 7.10 -14.47 -10.27
CA ILE A 28 6.00 -13.81 -10.97
C ILE A 28 6.53 -12.76 -11.96
N LEU A 29 7.39 -11.84 -11.51
CA LEU A 29 7.94 -10.80 -12.38
C LEU A 29 8.82 -11.36 -13.50
N LYS A 30 9.57 -12.43 -13.22
CA LYS A 30 10.40 -13.11 -14.22
C LYS A 30 9.55 -13.76 -15.31
N GLU A 31 8.50 -14.46 -14.95
CA GLU A 31 7.56 -15.11 -15.89
C GLU A 31 6.85 -14.08 -16.77
N LEU A 32 6.42 -12.97 -16.17
CA LEU A 32 5.80 -11.87 -16.88
C LEU A 32 6.79 -11.02 -17.70
N LYS A 33 8.10 -11.26 -17.55
CA LYS A 33 9.18 -10.48 -18.17
C LYS A 33 9.04 -8.99 -17.84
N ILE A 34 8.83 -8.70 -16.57
CA ILE A 34 8.71 -7.34 -16.03
C ILE A 34 9.93 -7.06 -15.18
N LYS A 35 10.53 -5.89 -15.42
CA LYS A 35 11.56 -5.34 -14.54
C LYS A 35 10.98 -4.11 -13.83
N PRO A 36 10.78 -4.16 -12.51
CA PRO A 36 10.39 -2.98 -11.74
C PRO A 36 11.36 -1.82 -11.97
N THR A 37 10.84 -0.61 -12.02
CA THR A 37 11.65 0.61 -12.13
C THR A 37 12.08 1.15 -10.77
N SER A 38 11.31 0.84 -9.71
CA SER A 38 11.64 1.02 -8.30
C SER A 38 10.89 -0.02 -7.48
N MET A 39 11.35 -0.34 -6.27
CA MET A 39 10.72 -1.30 -5.36
C MET A 39 11.17 -1.04 -3.92
N ILE A 40 10.25 -1.20 -2.97
CA ILE A 40 10.46 -1.10 -1.53
C ILE A 40 9.44 -2.00 -0.80
N ASP A 41 9.76 -2.46 0.40
CA ASP A 41 8.82 -3.15 1.29
C ASP A 41 7.96 -2.17 2.09
N VAL A 42 6.72 -2.56 2.41
CA VAL A 42 5.78 -1.74 3.19
C VAL A 42 5.96 -2.05 4.67
N SER A 43 6.74 -1.23 5.35
CA SER A 43 7.04 -1.38 6.79
C SER A 43 6.48 -0.24 7.64
N ASP A 44 6.57 1.01 7.19
CA ASP A 44 6.06 2.18 7.94
C ASP A 44 4.66 2.67 7.47
N GLY A 45 4.05 1.90 6.56
CA GLY A 45 2.74 2.19 5.95
C GLY A 45 2.83 2.62 4.49
N LEU A 46 1.80 2.28 3.71
CA LEU A 46 1.78 2.47 2.25
C LEU A 46 2.04 3.92 1.82
N ALA A 47 1.50 4.90 2.53
CA ALA A 47 1.70 6.31 2.21
C ALA A 47 3.17 6.71 2.39
N SER A 48 3.83 6.23 3.45
CA SER A 48 5.25 6.50 3.73
C SER A 48 6.12 6.00 2.57
N GLU A 49 5.91 4.75 2.17
CA GLU A 49 6.74 4.14 1.14
C GLU A 49 6.51 4.70 -0.27
N ILE A 50 5.27 5.09 -0.60
CA ILE A 50 4.99 5.83 -1.83
C ILE A 50 5.76 7.16 -1.83
N LEU A 51 5.76 7.89 -0.72
CA LEU A 51 6.49 9.15 -0.60
C LEU A 51 8.00 8.93 -0.68
N HIS A 52 8.54 7.84 -0.12
CA HIS A 52 9.95 7.47 -0.29
C HIS A 52 10.31 7.25 -1.76
N ILE A 53 9.54 6.42 -2.49
CA ILE A 53 9.76 6.19 -3.93
C ILE A 53 9.73 7.51 -4.70
N CYS A 54 8.69 8.32 -4.48
CA CYS A 54 8.50 9.59 -5.19
C CYS A 54 9.64 10.58 -4.91
N THR A 55 10.04 10.73 -3.65
CA THR A 55 11.12 11.63 -3.24
C THR A 55 12.46 11.21 -3.82
N GLN A 56 12.82 9.93 -3.68
CA GLN A 56 14.11 9.42 -4.19
C GLN A 56 14.18 9.41 -5.71
N SER A 57 13.03 9.31 -6.38
CA SER A 57 12.94 9.31 -7.85
C SER A 57 12.71 10.70 -8.46
N ASN A 58 12.54 11.75 -7.64
CA ASN A 58 12.11 13.08 -8.08
C ASN A 58 10.83 13.03 -8.95
N LYS A 59 9.79 12.38 -8.43
CA LYS A 59 8.49 12.17 -9.09
C LYS A 59 7.32 12.49 -8.16
N GLY A 60 6.13 12.55 -8.74
CA GLY A 60 4.85 12.62 -8.03
C GLY A 60 4.08 11.31 -8.16
N CYS A 61 2.86 11.27 -7.61
CA CYS A 61 1.95 10.16 -7.81
C CYS A 61 0.47 10.57 -7.76
N SER A 62 -0.36 9.73 -8.38
CA SER A 62 -1.81 9.72 -8.21
C SER A 62 -2.22 8.32 -7.73
N LEU A 63 -2.50 8.21 -6.43
CA LEU A 63 -3.00 7.01 -5.77
C LEU A 63 -4.53 7.02 -5.77
N TYR A 64 -5.17 5.90 -6.07
CA TYR A 64 -6.62 5.78 -6.11
C TYR A 64 -7.12 4.99 -4.90
N GLU A 65 -7.93 5.64 -4.07
CA GLU A 65 -8.44 5.06 -2.83
C GLU A 65 -9.19 3.74 -3.07
N GLU A 66 -10.01 3.68 -4.12
CA GLU A 66 -10.82 2.51 -4.45
C GLU A 66 -10.00 1.32 -4.94
N LYS A 67 -8.72 1.51 -5.26
CA LYS A 67 -7.83 0.47 -5.78
C LYS A 67 -6.89 -0.09 -4.72
N ILE A 68 -6.83 0.50 -3.53
CA ILE A 68 -5.99 -0.01 -2.44
C ILE A 68 -6.54 -1.39 -2.02
N PRO A 69 -5.75 -2.47 -2.13
CA PRO A 69 -6.20 -3.78 -1.71
C PRO A 69 -6.26 -3.82 -0.18
N ILE A 70 -7.44 -4.14 0.36
CA ILE A 70 -7.66 -4.35 1.80
C ILE A 70 -8.40 -5.67 1.93
N ASP A 71 -7.87 -6.56 2.77
CA ASP A 71 -8.55 -7.82 3.05
C ASP A 71 -9.93 -7.58 3.70
N PRO A 72 -10.99 -8.31 3.30
CA PRO A 72 -12.33 -8.09 3.84
C PRO A 72 -12.41 -8.16 5.37
N MET A 73 -11.67 -9.05 6.02
CA MET A 73 -11.65 -9.14 7.49
C MET A 73 -11.01 -7.91 8.11
N THR A 74 -9.92 -7.42 7.51
CA THR A 74 -9.26 -6.16 7.93
C THR A 74 -10.20 -4.98 7.78
N TYR A 75 -10.92 -4.91 6.65
CA TYR A 75 -11.89 -3.85 6.39
C TYR A 75 -13.01 -3.82 7.43
N GLU A 76 -13.67 -4.96 7.68
CA GLU A 76 -14.76 -5.03 8.65
C GLU A 76 -14.28 -4.80 10.08
N THR A 77 -13.12 -5.36 10.45
CA THR A 77 -12.53 -5.15 11.79
C THR A 77 -12.20 -3.68 12.04
N ALA A 78 -11.62 -2.98 11.07
CA ALA A 78 -11.36 -1.54 11.20
C ALA A 78 -12.67 -0.78 11.47
N ARG A 79 -13.74 -1.12 10.75
CA ARG A 79 -15.07 -0.50 10.96
C ARG A 79 -15.67 -0.83 12.32
N GLU A 80 -15.54 -2.07 12.81
CA GLU A 80 -15.98 -2.46 14.16
C GLU A 80 -15.29 -1.63 15.24
N PHE A 81 -14.02 -1.29 15.03
CA PHE A 81 -13.23 -0.46 15.94
C PHE A 81 -13.46 1.05 15.74
N GLY A 82 -14.35 1.44 14.82
CA GLY A 82 -14.61 2.85 14.50
C GLY A 82 -13.45 3.54 13.77
N LEU A 83 -12.56 2.76 13.15
CA LEU A 83 -11.43 3.23 12.35
C LEU A 83 -11.82 3.26 10.86
N ASP A 84 -11.19 4.17 10.12
CA ASP A 84 -11.30 4.20 8.67
C ASP A 84 -10.33 3.16 8.06
N PRO A 85 -10.82 2.18 7.28
CA PRO A 85 -9.96 1.13 6.70
C PRO A 85 -8.87 1.67 5.76
N THR A 86 -9.16 2.73 5.01
CA THR A 86 -8.18 3.37 4.12
C THR A 86 -7.07 4.00 4.96
N VAL A 87 -7.40 4.65 6.08
CA VAL A 87 -6.40 5.21 7.00
C VAL A 87 -5.50 4.11 7.56
N CYS A 88 -6.06 2.95 7.95
CA CYS A 88 -5.28 1.80 8.39
C CYS A 88 -4.31 1.32 7.31
N ALA A 89 -4.76 1.17 6.06
CA ALA A 89 -3.88 0.74 4.96
C ALA A 89 -2.80 1.77 4.61
N LEU A 90 -3.09 3.06 4.72
CA LEU A 90 -2.15 4.13 4.38
C LEU A 90 -1.10 4.37 5.47
N SER A 91 -1.50 4.29 6.74
CA SER A 91 -0.69 4.77 7.89
C SER A 91 -0.39 3.70 8.94
N GLY A 92 -0.84 2.46 8.73
CA GLY A 92 -0.48 1.31 9.56
C GLY A 92 1.00 0.99 9.36
N GLY A 93 1.27 -0.03 8.56
CA GLY A 93 2.62 -0.57 8.39
C GLY A 93 2.70 -1.99 8.92
N GLU A 94 3.94 -2.51 8.99
CA GLU A 94 4.25 -3.90 9.31
C GLU A 94 3.50 -4.92 8.44
N ASP A 95 3.06 -4.50 7.25
CA ASP A 95 2.40 -5.36 6.27
C ASP A 95 3.41 -6.31 5.59
N TYR A 96 4.65 -5.85 5.43
CA TYR A 96 5.75 -6.53 4.71
C TYR A 96 5.40 -6.99 3.29
N GLU A 97 4.38 -6.34 2.70
CA GLU A 97 4.08 -6.43 1.28
C GLU A 97 5.10 -5.64 0.45
N LEU A 98 5.10 -5.84 -0.86
CA LEU A 98 6.00 -5.13 -1.77
C LEU A 98 5.28 -4.05 -2.57
N LEU A 99 5.81 -2.84 -2.51
CA LEU A 99 5.42 -1.72 -3.33
C LEU A 99 6.46 -1.53 -4.44
N PHE A 100 6.02 -1.48 -5.69
CA PHE A 100 6.92 -1.28 -6.81
C PHE A 100 6.26 -0.55 -7.98
N THR A 101 7.08 -0.01 -8.86
CA THR A 101 6.64 0.71 -10.05
C THR A 101 7.05 -0.03 -11.32
N ILE A 102 6.25 0.09 -12.37
CA ILE A 102 6.53 -0.50 -13.68
C ILE A 102 6.37 0.54 -14.79
N LYS A 103 6.84 0.21 -15.99
CA LYS A 103 6.54 1.01 -17.18
C LYS A 103 5.09 0.79 -17.60
N GLN A 104 4.45 1.83 -18.15
CA GLN A 104 3.07 1.75 -18.63
C GLN A 104 2.86 0.62 -19.67
N ILE A 105 3.87 0.33 -20.49
CA ILE A 105 3.82 -0.75 -21.50
C ILE A 105 3.66 -2.15 -20.88
N ASP A 106 4.03 -2.31 -19.60
CA ASP A 106 3.94 -3.58 -18.89
C ASP A 106 2.60 -3.73 -18.13
N TYR A 107 1.74 -2.70 -18.12
CA TYR A 107 0.48 -2.69 -17.36
C TYR A 107 -0.44 -3.86 -17.75
N ASP A 108 -0.60 -4.13 -19.05
CA ASP A 108 -1.48 -5.19 -19.53
C ASP A 108 -1.06 -6.59 -19.10
N LYS A 109 0.22 -6.78 -18.73
CA LYS A 109 0.75 -8.04 -18.21
C LYS A 109 0.36 -8.29 -16.75
N LEU A 110 0.07 -7.23 -15.98
CA LEU A 110 -0.24 -7.30 -14.55
C LEU A 110 -1.71 -7.13 -14.21
N LYS A 111 -2.49 -6.43 -15.05
CA LYS A 111 -3.86 -6.02 -14.71
C LYS A 111 -4.84 -7.15 -14.34
N PHE A 112 -4.49 -8.40 -14.63
CA PHE A 112 -5.28 -9.59 -14.30
C PHE A 112 -4.55 -10.58 -13.38
N ASN A 113 -3.36 -10.22 -12.89
CA ASN A 113 -2.66 -11.04 -11.91
C ASN A 113 -3.36 -10.87 -10.55
N ALA A 114 -3.80 -11.98 -9.95
CA ALA A 114 -4.57 -11.94 -8.72
C ALA A 114 -3.75 -11.50 -7.49
N ASP A 115 -2.42 -11.64 -7.55
CA ASP A 115 -1.51 -11.37 -6.43
C ASP A 115 -0.95 -9.95 -6.44
N ILE A 116 -1.26 -9.16 -7.47
CA ILE A 116 -0.71 -7.82 -7.69
C ILE A 116 -1.85 -6.84 -8.01
N SER A 117 -1.99 -5.82 -7.15
CA SER A 117 -2.96 -4.74 -7.35
C SER A 117 -2.27 -3.49 -7.89
N VAL A 118 -2.81 -2.93 -9.00
CA VAL A 118 -2.35 -1.64 -9.51
C VAL A 118 -3.15 -0.53 -8.85
N ILE A 119 -2.52 0.16 -7.92
CA ILE A 119 -3.18 1.15 -7.04
C ILE A 119 -3.12 2.59 -7.56
N GLY A 120 -2.29 2.87 -8.58
CA GLY A 120 -2.15 4.23 -9.11
C GLY A 120 -1.07 4.41 -10.16
N HIS A 121 -0.67 5.68 -10.34
CA HIS A 121 0.30 6.09 -11.36
C HIS A 121 1.38 6.99 -10.76
N ILE A 122 2.62 6.79 -11.20
CA ILE A 122 3.70 7.75 -10.99
C ILE A 122 3.54 8.90 -12.00
N THR A 123 3.74 10.13 -11.54
CA THR A 123 3.57 11.36 -12.31
C THR A 123 4.84 12.21 -12.24
N GLU A 124 4.87 13.33 -12.98
CA GLU A 124 5.94 14.30 -12.82
C GLU A 124 5.88 14.99 -11.45
N ALA A 125 7.05 15.32 -10.89
CA ALA A 125 7.14 15.91 -9.54
C ALA A 125 6.25 17.14 -9.33
N ALA A 126 6.09 17.97 -10.37
CA ALA A 126 5.24 19.16 -10.32
C ALA A 126 3.75 18.88 -10.05
N ALA A 127 3.27 17.66 -10.31
CA ALA A 127 1.90 17.25 -9.99
C ALA A 127 1.71 16.94 -8.49
N GLY A 128 2.81 16.77 -7.74
CA GLY A 128 2.78 16.36 -6.34
C GLY A 128 2.39 14.88 -6.14
N CYS A 129 2.28 14.49 -4.86
CA CYS A 129 1.80 13.18 -4.46
C CYS A 129 0.39 13.30 -3.93
N ASN A 130 -0.58 12.67 -4.59
CA ASN A 130 -2.00 12.86 -4.32
C ASN A 130 -2.74 11.52 -4.14
N LEU A 131 -3.71 11.54 -3.23
CA LEU A 131 -4.75 10.53 -3.07
C LEU A 131 -6.05 11.02 -3.72
N ILE A 132 -6.58 10.23 -4.64
CA ILE A 132 -7.88 10.44 -5.29
C ILE A 132 -8.88 9.58 -4.54
N SER A 133 -9.83 10.22 -3.85
CA SER A 133 -10.88 9.53 -3.10
C SER A 133 -11.89 8.85 -4.01
N LYS A 134 -12.69 7.95 -3.45
CA LYS A 134 -13.84 7.31 -4.14
C LYS A 134 -14.83 8.31 -4.76
N SER A 135 -14.90 9.52 -4.19
CA SER A 135 -15.75 10.62 -4.66
C SER A 135 -15.12 11.46 -5.79
N GLY A 136 -13.88 11.15 -6.18
CA GLY A 136 -13.10 11.89 -7.16
C GLY A 136 -12.37 13.12 -6.61
N ASN A 137 -12.53 13.44 -5.32
CA ASN A 137 -11.79 14.52 -4.67
C ASN A 137 -10.31 14.19 -4.56
N VAL A 138 -9.47 15.19 -4.79
CA VAL A 138 -8.01 15.09 -4.73
C VAL A 138 -7.51 15.64 -3.40
N HIS A 139 -6.76 14.81 -2.67
CA HIS A 139 -6.12 15.16 -1.41
C HIS A 139 -4.61 15.00 -1.56
N GLN A 140 -3.83 15.84 -0.90
CA GLN A 140 -2.39 15.60 -0.81
C GLN A 140 -2.16 14.31 -0.01
N LEU A 141 -1.30 13.42 -0.54
CA LEU A 141 -0.89 12.23 0.18
C LEU A 141 0.05 12.63 1.32
N THR A 142 -0.33 12.28 2.53
CA THR A 142 0.46 12.53 3.74
C THR A 142 0.72 11.22 4.46
N ALA A 143 1.96 10.99 4.88
CA ALA A 143 2.28 9.88 5.79
C ALA A 143 2.12 10.35 7.24
N GLN A 144 1.32 9.63 8.03
CA GLN A 144 1.30 9.71 9.49
C GLN A 144 2.10 8.58 10.14
N GLY A 145 2.86 7.82 9.34
CA GLY A 145 3.54 6.58 9.74
C GLY A 145 4.43 6.71 10.97
N TRP A 146 4.76 5.55 11.53
CA TRP A 146 5.54 5.43 12.76
C TRP A 146 6.89 6.14 12.63
N ASN A 147 7.19 7.07 13.54
CA ASN A 147 8.47 7.76 13.57
C ASN A 147 9.08 7.64 14.97
N ALA A 148 9.98 6.67 15.14
CA ALA A 148 10.61 6.34 16.42
C ALA A 148 11.41 7.51 17.05
N PHE A 149 11.63 8.59 16.31
CA PHE A 149 12.45 9.74 16.72
C PHE A 149 11.68 11.06 16.87
N ASN A 150 10.36 11.08 16.63
CA ASN A 150 9.57 12.28 16.86
C ASN A 150 9.13 12.35 18.34
N LYS A 151 9.65 13.37 19.04
CA LYS A 151 9.18 13.83 20.36
C LYS A 151 7.89 14.62 20.24
#